data_AF-A0A399NWQ6-F1
#
_entry.id   AF-A0A399NWQ6-F1
#
_cell.length_a   1.000
_cell.length_b   1.000
_cell.length_c   1.000
_cell.angle_alpha   90.00
_cell.angle_beta   90.00
_cell.angle_gamma   90.00
#
_symmetry.space_group_name_H-M   'P 1'
#
loop_
_entity.id
_entity.type
_entity.pdbx_description
1 polymer ?
#
loop_
_entity_poly.entity_id
_entity_poly.type
_entity_poly.pdbx_seq_one_letter_code
_entity_poly.pdbx_strand_id
1 'polypeptide(L)'
;MLRSLAALAVAGTLAVGGLAVATPASAASASGMFYSVPYDSTLFEVTTNDGVPHADPATFEDWSAAGRPAPRASTTVYVRFTWESTVQADSTAGGARFSTSLGYDEWRRAGSPTPRTDRLPAAASILQYDASDELFVVAGYSSFSDVVDYHQLTFAEWTHLGSPAVDETSPRPFSKLSWYATLVGPISDDGTTGPVSFEIWDSYARPTPEVVSSYPGDKYCRAAGAQEIRYIGKAAPDGVAMTFDEWLAAGKPQPGTC
;
A
#
# COMPACT_ATOMS: atom_id res chain seq x y z
N MET A 1 48.70 -24.58 33.86
CA MET A 1 49.13 -23.78 35.03
C MET A 1 48.01 -22.78 35.30
N LEU A 2 47.27 -22.71 36.41
CA LEU A 2 47.28 -23.32 37.74
C LEU A 2 45.81 -23.62 38.12
N ARG A 3 45.63 -24.59 39.02
CA ARG A 3 44.38 -24.93 39.72
C ARG A 3 44.01 -23.83 40.72
N SER A 4 42.72 -23.64 40.98
CA SER A 4 42.23 -23.64 42.37
C SER A 4 40.72 -23.90 42.46
N LEU A 5 40.37 -24.82 43.36
CA LEU A 5 39.03 -25.21 43.79
C LEU A 5 38.71 -24.45 45.09
N ALA A 6 37.47 -23.99 45.25
CA ALA A 6 36.86 -23.83 46.57
C ALA A 6 35.37 -24.15 46.46
N ALA A 7 34.97 -25.23 47.13
CA ALA A 7 33.58 -25.65 47.31
C ALA A 7 33.00 -25.00 48.57
N LEU A 8 31.70 -24.67 48.59
CA LEU A 8 30.91 -24.75 49.84
C LEU A 8 29.39 -24.89 49.57
N ALA A 9 28.88 -26.04 50.03
CA ALA A 9 27.58 -26.39 50.63
C ALA A 9 26.26 -25.63 50.28
N VAL A 10 25.37 -26.41 49.64
CA VAL A 10 23.92 -26.64 49.88
C VAL A 10 23.16 -25.72 50.86
N ALA A 11 22.07 -25.10 50.36
CA ALA A 11 20.78 -25.03 51.06
C ALA A 11 19.66 -24.95 50.01
N GLY A 12 18.77 -25.93 50.03
CA GLY A 12 17.64 -26.02 49.11
C GLY A 12 16.51 -25.06 49.47
N THR A 13 15.84 -24.57 48.43
CA THR A 13 14.45 -24.16 48.47
C THR A 13 13.78 -24.59 47.17
N LEU A 14 12.83 -25.51 47.31
CA LEU A 14 11.76 -25.72 46.32
C LEU A 14 10.99 -24.40 46.21
N ALA A 15 11.12 -23.71 45.08
CA ALA A 15 10.18 -22.67 44.67
C ALA A 15 9.69 -23.04 43.27
N VAL A 16 8.38 -23.31 43.23
CA VAL A 16 7.57 -23.71 42.09
C VAL A 16 7.89 -22.88 40.85
N GLY A 17 8.02 -23.55 39.71
CA GLY A 17 8.24 -22.92 38.41
C GLY A 17 7.17 -21.89 38.10
N GLY A 18 7.55 -20.61 38.19
CA GLY A 18 6.80 -19.52 37.61
C GLY A 18 7.09 -19.49 36.11
N LEU A 19 6.23 -20.15 35.33
CA LEU A 19 6.04 -19.75 33.94
C LEU A 19 5.59 -18.29 33.98
N ALA A 20 6.51 -17.37 33.71
CA ALA A 20 6.16 -16.02 33.33
C ALA A 20 5.44 -16.12 31.97
N VAL A 21 4.14 -16.39 32.02
CA VAL A 21 3.25 -16.11 30.90
C VAL A 21 3.30 -14.59 30.79
N ALA A 22 4.04 -14.09 29.80
CA ALA A 22 3.91 -12.71 29.40
C ALA A 22 2.45 -12.54 28.96
N THR A 23 1.61 -12.06 29.87
CA THR A 23 0.29 -11.57 29.50
C THR A 23 0.53 -10.46 28.49
N PRO A 24 -0.08 -10.51 27.28
CA PRO A 24 -0.08 -9.33 26.43
C PRO A 24 -0.59 -8.18 27.29
N ALA A 25 0.16 -7.09 27.34
CA ALA A 25 -0.31 -5.88 27.98
C ALA A 25 -1.44 -5.37 27.10
N SER A 26 -2.68 -5.76 27.43
CA SER A 26 -3.88 -5.11 26.90
C SER A 26 -3.77 -3.64 27.34
N ALA A 27 -3.41 -2.77 26.42
CA ALA A 27 -3.38 -1.34 26.66
C ALA A 27 -4.81 -0.96 27.07
N ALA A 28 -4.99 -0.48 28.31
CA ALA A 28 -6.29 -0.01 28.75
C ALA A 28 -6.79 1.06 27.77
N SER A 29 -8.06 0.95 27.35
CA SER A 29 -8.75 1.90 26.48
C SER A 29 -8.35 3.33 26.82
N ALA A 30 -7.71 4.02 25.87
CA ALA A 30 -7.12 5.33 26.08
C ALA A 30 -8.19 6.43 26.20
N SER A 31 -9.38 6.21 25.64
CA SER A 31 -10.47 7.21 25.67
C SER A 31 -11.71 6.78 26.46
N GLY A 32 -11.95 5.47 26.62
CA GLY A 32 -13.17 4.93 27.22
C GLY A 32 -14.45 5.20 26.42
N MET A 33 -14.34 5.75 25.20
CA MET A 33 -15.48 6.10 24.35
C MET A 33 -15.53 5.19 23.12
N PHE A 34 -16.66 4.47 23.00
CA PHE A 34 -16.90 3.52 21.93
C PHE A 34 -18.01 4.00 21.02
N TYR A 35 -17.85 3.72 19.73
CA TYR A 35 -18.78 4.08 18.70
C TYR A 35 -19.28 2.83 17.97
N SER A 36 -20.55 2.82 17.63
CA SER A 36 -21.19 1.78 16.82
C SER A 36 -21.41 2.29 15.40
N VAL A 37 -21.46 1.38 14.45
CA VAL A 37 -21.77 1.67 13.05
C VAL A 37 -23.07 0.96 12.65
N PRO A 38 -23.80 1.47 11.65
CA PRO A 38 -25.12 0.93 11.29
C PRO A 38 -25.09 -0.36 10.47
N TYR A 39 -23.92 -0.77 9.96
CA TYR A 39 -23.78 -1.85 8.97
C TYR A 39 -23.27 -3.17 9.55
N ASP A 40 -22.66 -3.17 10.74
CA ASP A 40 -22.19 -4.39 11.40
C ASP A 40 -22.30 -4.29 12.94
N SER A 41 -21.62 -5.18 13.68
CA SER A 41 -21.54 -5.14 15.15
C SER A 41 -20.18 -4.69 15.68
N THR A 42 -19.31 -4.20 14.81
CA THR A 42 -17.98 -3.72 15.19
C THR A 42 -18.14 -2.43 15.98
N LEU A 43 -17.43 -2.36 17.10
CA LEU A 43 -17.30 -1.12 17.86
C LEU A 43 -15.97 -0.47 17.49
N PHE A 44 -15.93 0.84 17.52
CA PHE A 44 -14.72 1.62 17.27
C PHE A 44 -14.37 2.40 18.53
N GLU A 45 -13.12 2.29 18.97
CA GLU A 45 -12.55 3.21 19.95
C GLU A 45 -11.93 4.39 19.21
N VAL A 46 -12.15 5.61 19.70
CA VAL A 46 -11.49 6.79 19.15
C VAL A 46 -10.32 7.17 20.04
N THR A 47 -9.13 7.20 19.47
CA THR A 47 -7.89 7.68 20.10
C THR A 47 -7.46 8.99 19.45
N THR A 48 -6.58 9.75 20.11
CA THR A 48 -6.00 10.98 19.54
C THR A 48 -4.50 10.82 19.49
N ASN A 49 -3.93 10.80 18.28
CA ASN A 49 -2.49 10.72 18.05
C ASN A 49 -2.05 12.06 17.44
N ASP A 50 -1.07 12.73 18.05
CA ASP A 50 -0.55 14.03 17.57
C ASP A 50 -1.63 15.10 17.31
N GLY A 51 -2.71 15.07 18.10
CA GLY A 51 -3.85 16.00 17.96
C GLY A 51 -4.86 15.62 16.88
N VAL A 52 -4.65 14.51 16.17
CA VAL A 52 -5.55 13.98 15.14
C VAL A 52 -6.36 12.82 15.73
N PRO A 53 -7.70 12.84 15.62
CA PRO A 53 -8.53 11.74 16.07
C PRO A 53 -8.47 10.56 15.09
N HIS A 54 -8.25 9.36 15.61
CA HIS A 54 -8.23 8.09 14.90
C HIS A 54 -9.30 7.16 15.48
N ALA A 55 -9.95 6.36 14.64
CA ALA A 55 -10.90 5.35 15.08
C ALA A 55 -10.30 3.98 14.78
N ASP A 56 -10.22 3.10 15.76
CA ASP A 56 -9.69 1.75 15.64
C ASP A 56 -10.76 0.73 16.05
N PRO A 57 -10.85 -0.45 15.40
CA PRO A 57 -11.76 -1.50 15.82
C PRO A 57 -11.47 -1.91 17.27
N ALA A 58 -12.46 -1.74 18.14
CA ALA A 58 -12.38 -2.12 19.54
C ALA A 58 -12.58 -3.63 19.71
N THR A 59 -11.73 -4.26 20.53
CA THR A 59 -11.95 -5.65 20.90
C THR A 59 -13.03 -5.75 22.00
N PHE A 60 -13.61 -6.95 22.14
CA PHE A 60 -14.52 -7.22 23.25
C PHE A 60 -13.84 -7.05 24.62
N GLU A 61 -12.55 -7.38 24.71
CA GLU A 61 -11.78 -7.25 25.94
C GLU A 61 -11.67 -5.78 26.35
N ASP A 62 -11.31 -4.90 25.41
CA ASP A 62 -11.16 -3.45 25.68
C ASP A 62 -12.49 -2.81 26.07
N TRP A 63 -13.56 -3.13 25.33
CA TRP A 63 -14.90 -2.66 25.65
C TRP A 63 -15.40 -3.19 27.00
N SER A 64 -15.10 -4.45 27.32
CA SER A 64 -15.49 -5.04 28.61
C SER A 64 -14.67 -4.50 29.77
N ALA A 65 -13.37 -4.25 29.59
CA ALA A 65 -12.49 -3.63 30.57
C ALA A 65 -12.92 -2.19 30.88
N ALA A 66 -13.46 -1.47 29.88
CA ALA A 66 -14.07 -0.16 30.05
C ALA A 66 -15.45 -0.18 30.75
N GLY A 67 -15.94 -1.34 31.17
CA GLY A 67 -17.23 -1.48 31.85
C GLY A 67 -18.43 -1.57 30.90
N ARG A 68 -18.21 -1.93 29.63
CA ARG A 68 -19.24 -2.09 28.59
C ARG A 68 -20.12 -0.84 28.43
N PRO A 69 -19.53 0.35 28.26
CA PRO A 69 -20.31 1.56 28.07
C PRO A 69 -21.19 1.42 26.82
N ALA A 70 -22.38 2.02 26.87
CA ALA A 70 -23.26 2.06 25.72
C ALA A 70 -22.57 2.82 24.57
N PRO A 71 -22.38 2.20 23.38
CA PRO A 71 -21.71 2.86 22.27
C PRO A 71 -22.53 4.04 21.74
N ARG A 72 -21.83 5.09 21.29
CA ARG A 72 -22.45 6.21 20.57
C ARG A 72 -22.59 5.84 19.09
N ALA A 73 -23.65 6.27 18.42
CA ALA A 73 -23.76 6.03 16.99
C ALA A 73 -22.77 6.93 16.21
N SER A 74 -22.03 6.34 15.27
CA SER A 74 -21.29 7.09 14.26
C SER A 74 -22.23 7.72 13.24
N THR A 75 -21.83 8.86 12.68
CA THR A 75 -22.50 9.38 11.48
C THR A 75 -21.90 8.70 10.27
N THR A 76 -22.71 8.06 9.43
CA THR A 76 -22.22 7.33 8.25
C THR A 76 -22.87 7.87 6.98
N VAL A 77 -22.05 8.13 5.97
CA VAL A 77 -22.48 8.36 4.59
C VAL A 77 -21.97 7.23 3.71
N TYR A 78 -22.70 6.91 2.65
CA TYR A 78 -22.37 5.80 1.78
C TYR A 78 -21.89 6.36 0.44
N VAL A 79 -20.72 5.93 0.01
CA VAL A 79 -20.08 6.38 -1.21
C VAL A 79 -19.64 5.19 -2.03
N ARG A 80 -19.44 5.39 -3.33
CA ARG A 80 -18.97 4.36 -4.25
C ARG A 80 -18.30 5.04 -5.45
N PHE A 81 -17.21 4.47 -5.94
CA PHE A 81 -16.62 4.94 -7.18
C PHE A 81 -17.47 4.59 -8.41
N THR A 82 -17.37 5.37 -9.48
CA THR A 82 -18.16 5.12 -10.69
C THR A 82 -17.68 3.90 -11.49
N TRP A 83 -16.45 3.44 -11.26
CA TRP A 83 -15.82 2.32 -11.97
C TRP A 83 -15.92 0.97 -11.25
N GLU A 84 -16.42 0.94 -10.01
CA GLU A 84 -16.60 -0.31 -9.24
C GLU A 84 -17.97 -0.40 -8.56
N SER A 85 -18.32 -1.61 -8.10
CA SER A 85 -19.59 -1.89 -7.44
C SER A 85 -19.54 -1.79 -5.91
N THR A 86 -18.36 -1.78 -5.32
CA THR A 86 -18.15 -1.83 -3.87
C THR A 86 -18.68 -0.56 -3.20
N VAL A 87 -19.57 -0.70 -2.23
CA VAL A 87 -20.05 0.45 -1.44
C VAL A 87 -19.14 0.65 -0.25
N GLN A 88 -18.67 1.87 -0.05
CA GLN A 88 -17.90 2.27 1.12
C GLN A 88 -18.82 2.99 2.11
N ALA A 89 -18.68 2.64 3.40
CA ALA A 89 -19.30 3.36 4.51
C ALA A 89 -18.31 4.36 5.13
N ASP A 90 -18.41 5.62 4.73
CA ASP A 90 -17.64 6.73 5.29
C ASP A 90 -18.26 7.15 6.62
N SER A 91 -17.60 6.76 7.71
CA SER A 91 -18.09 6.97 9.06
C SER A 91 -17.29 8.06 9.78
N THR A 92 -17.98 8.80 10.66
CA THR A 92 -17.37 9.77 11.57
C THR A 92 -17.72 9.41 13.01
N ALA A 93 -16.70 9.14 13.81
CA ALA A 93 -16.79 8.76 15.22
C ALA A 93 -15.89 9.67 16.04
N GLY A 94 -16.43 10.43 17.00
CA GLY A 94 -15.61 11.26 17.89
C GLY A 94 -14.69 12.28 17.19
N GLY A 95 -14.99 12.66 15.95
CA GLY A 95 -14.13 13.51 15.10
C GLY A 95 -13.20 12.74 14.17
N ALA A 96 -12.94 11.45 14.42
CA ALA A 96 -12.20 10.58 13.51
C ALA A 96 -13.05 10.22 12.29
N ARG A 97 -12.43 10.14 11.12
CA ARG A 97 -13.06 9.71 9.86
C ARG A 97 -12.41 8.43 9.37
N PHE A 98 -13.22 7.48 8.92
CA PHE A 98 -12.75 6.21 8.38
C PHE A 98 -13.74 5.65 7.35
N SER A 99 -13.25 4.76 6.49
CA SER A 99 -14.07 4.06 5.50
C SER A 99 -14.01 2.55 5.70
N THR A 100 -15.09 1.86 5.35
CA THR A 100 -15.18 0.40 5.38
C THR A 100 -15.92 -0.08 4.13
N SER A 101 -15.32 -1.00 3.39
CA SER A 101 -15.99 -1.69 2.28
C SER A 101 -17.12 -2.54 2.83
N LEU A 102 -18.30 -2.40 2.24
CA LEU A 102 -19.47 -3.17 2.62
C LEU A 102 -19.65 -4.37 1.69
N GLY A 103 -19.73 -5.55 2.30
CA GLY A 103 -20.36 -6.71 1.70
C GLY A 103 -21.87 -6.52 1.53
N TYR A 104 -22.50 -7.43 0.79
CA TYR A 104 -23.94 -7.36 0.52
C TYR A 104 -24.77 -7.33 1.80
N ASP A 105 -24.47 -8.20 2.77
CA ASP A 105 -25.24 -8.30 4.02
C ASP A 105 -25.12 -7.05 4.90
N GLU A 106 -23.95 -6.42 4.91
CA GLU A 106 -23.69 -5.18 5.65
C GLU A 106 -24.42 -4.00 5.00
N TRP A 107 -24.39 -3.89 3.67
CA TRP A 107 -25.18 -2.92 2.93
C TRP A 107 -26.69 -3.13 3.11
N ARG A 108 -27.16 -4.37 3.17
CA ARG A 108 -28.54 -4.71 3.50
C ARG A 108 -28.91 -4.30 4.93
N ARG A 109 -28.03 -4.57 5.90
CA ARG A 109 -28.21 -4.18 7.32
C ARG A 109 -28.29 -2.67 7.49
N ALA A 110 -27.47 -1.93 6.74
CA ALA A 110 -27.52 -0.47 6.65
C ALA A 110 -28.81 0.10 6.04
N GLY A 111 -29.73 -0.74 5.55
CA GLY A 111 -30.97 -0.31 4.91
C GLY A 111 -30.86 -0.10 3.39
N SER A 112 -29.81 -0.62 2.75
CA SER A 112 -29.58 -0.51 1.30
C SER A 112 -29.57 0.94 0.77
N PRO A 113 -28.83 1.86 1.40
CA PRO A 113 -28.78 3.26 0.99
C PRO A 113 -28.21 3.39 -0.42
N THR A 114 -28.75 4.34 -1.20
CA THR A 114 -28.16 4.70 -2.50
C THR A 114 -26.84 5.43 -2.26
N PRO A 115 -25.70 4.90 -2.72
CA PRO A 115 -24.41 5.52 -2.48
C PRO A 115 -24.25 6.78 -3.33
N ARG A 116 -23.55 7.77 -2.77
CA ARG A 116 -23.04 8.91 -3.51
C ARG A 116 -21.85 8.49 -4.37
N THR A 117 -21.68 9.15 -5.51
CA THR A 117 -20.58 8.84 -6.45
C THR A 117 -19.74 10.06 -6.77
N ASP A 118 -20.08 11.22 -6.22
CA ASP A 118 -19.55 12.54 -6.55
C ASP A 118 -18.42 12.99 -5.61
N ARG A 119 -17.79 12.04 -4.90
CA ARG A 119 -16.70 12.28 -3.95
C ARG A 119 -15.89 11.02 -3.68
N LEU A 120 -14.66 11.21 -3.22
CA LEU A 120 -13.82 10.13 -2.71
C LEU A 120 -14.31 9.64 -1.33
N PRO A 121 -14.17 8.34 -1.04
CA PRO A 121 -14.18 7.81 0.32
C PRO A 121 -13.07 8.41 1.18
N ALA A 122 -13.26 8.43 2.51
CA ALA A 122 -12.27 8.95 3.44
C ALA A 122 -10.93 8.17 3.43
N ALA A 123 -10.94 6.88 3.05
CA ALA A 123 -9.75 6.04 2.92
C ALA A 123 -9.06 6.11 1.54
N ALA A 124 -9.44 7.08 0.69
CA ALA A 124 -8.86 7.25 -0.63
C ALA A 124 -8.16 8.61 -0.77
N SER A 125 -7.15 8.66 -1.63
CA SER A 125 -6.40 9.89 -1.94
C SER A 125 -6.13 10.02 -3.44
N ILE A 126 -5.80 11.23 -3.88
CA ILE A 126 -5.31 11.52 -5.23
C ILE A 126 -3.79 11.55 -5.24
N LEU A 127 -3.21 10.63 -6.01
CA LEU A 127 -1.78 10.55 -6.31
C LEU A 127 -1.50 11.12 -7.71
N GLN A 128 -0.43 11.89 -7.82
CA GLN A 128 0.17 12.27 -9.09
C GLN A 128 1.63 11.81 -9.15
N TYR A 129 2.04 11.21 -10.28
CA TYR A 129 3.45 10.87 -10.48
C TYR A 129 4.24 12.05 -11.04
N ASP A 130 5.51 12.17 -10.63
CA ASP A 130 6.40 13.24 -11.06
C ASP A 130 6.46 13.36 -12.59
N ALA A 131 6.34 14.60 -13.08
CA ALA A 131 6.36 14.94 -14.50
C ALA A 131 5.32 14.17 -15.36
N SER A 132 4.22 13.70 -14.77
CA SER A 132 3.02 13.18 -15.44
C SER A 132 1.79 14.02 -15.07
N ASP A 133 0.89 14.24 -16.03
CA ASP A 133 -0.43 14.85 -15.78
C ASP A 133 -1.50 13.79 -15.42
N GLU A 134 -1.11 12.52 -15.33
CA GLU A 134 -2.00 11.43 -14.94
C GLU A 134 -2.30 11.50 -13.44
N LEU A 135 -3.58 11.38 -13.10
CA LEU A 135 -4.05 11.33 -11.73
C LEU A 135 -4.54 9.92 -11.40
N PHE A 136 -4.22 9.46 -10.21
CA PHE A 136 -4.61 8.13 -9.72
C PHE A 136 -5.38 8.28 -8.42
N VAL A 137 -6.49 7.56 -8.29
CA VAL A 137 -7.06 7.29 -6.98
C VAL A 137 -6.26 6.13 -6.38
N VAL A 138 -5.70 6.37 -5.21
CA VAL A 138 -5.15 5.31 -4.36
C VAL A 138 -6.23 5.00 -3.33
N ALA A 139 -6.87 3.84 -3.48
CA ALA A 139 -7.98 3.43 -2.64
C ALA A 139 -7.53 2.37 -1.63
N GLY A 140 -7.65 2.68 -0.35
CA GLY A 140 -7.75 1.64 0.67
C GLY A 140 -9.18 1.12 0.71
N TYR A 141 -9.39 -0.20 0.55
CA TYR A 141 -10.71 -0.81 0.70
C TYR A 141 -11.30 -0.59 2.11
N SER A 142 -10.44 -0.36 3.09
CA SER A 142 -10.83 0.07 4.42
C SER A 142 -9.67 0.83 5.04
N SER A 143 -9.96 1.75 5.96
CA SER A 143 -8.95 2.36 6.82
C SER A 143 -8.16 1.35 7.68
N PHE A 144 -8.59 0.08 7.69
CA PHE A 144 -8.03 -1.01 8.50
C PHE A 144 -7.40 -2.13 7.65
N SER A 145 -7.12 -1.87 6.38
CA SER A 145 -6.57 -2.83 5.42
C SER A 145 -5.32 -2.28 4.77
N ASP A 146 -4.27 -3.10 4.69
CA ASP A 146 -3.04 -2.78 3.95
C ASP A 146 -3.17 -3.02 2.44
N VAL A 147 -4.33 -3.52 1.99
CA VAL A 147 -4.61 -3.69 0.56
C VAL A 147 -4.88 -2.33 -0.06
N VAL A 148 -4.00 -1.95 -0.98
CA VAL A 148 -4.06 -0.74 -1.79
C VAL A 148 -4.44 -1.11 -3.22
N ASP A 149 -5.36 -0.33 -3.79
CA ASP A 149 -5.74 -0.43 -5.19
C ASP A 149 -5.52 0.92 -5.90
N TYR A 150 -5.19 0.86 -7.18
CA TYR A 150 -4.94 2.04 -8.00
C TYR A 150 -5.99 2.13 -9.10
N HIS A 151 -6.49 3.34 -9.35
CA HIS A 151 -7.33 3.63 -10.51
C HIS A 151 -6.87 4.91 -11.19
N GLN A 152 -6.46 4.83 -12.45
CA GLN A 152 -6.14 6.01 -13.24
C GLN A 152 -7.44 6.76 -13.59
N LEU A 153 -7.54 8.00 -13.14
CA LEU A 153 -8.70 8.85 -13.41
C LEU A 153 -8.70 9.32 -14.85
N THR A 154 -9.84 9.14 -15.51
CA THR A 154 -10.19 9.92 -16.69
C THR A 154 -10.58 11.33 -16.29
N PHE A 155 -10.51 12.27 -17.24
CA PHE A 155 -10.97 13.65 -17.03
C PHE A 155 -12.44 13.74 -16.58
N ALA A 156 -13.30 12.85 -17.11
CA ALA A 156 -14.71 12.78 -16.75
C ALA A 156 -14.92 12.33 -15.30
N GLU A 157 -14.18 11.32 -14.85
CA GLU A 157 -14.22 10.85 -13.46
C GLU A 157 -13.69 11.90 -12.50
N TRP A 158 -12.56 12.53 -12.82
CA TRP A 158 -12.00 13.62 -12.02
C TRP A 158 -12.98 14.79 -11.87
N THR A 159 -13.64 15.19 -12.96
CA THR A 159 -14.65 16.26 -12.93
C THR A 159 -15.90 15.85 -12.14
N HIS A 160 -16.35 14.59 -12.28
CA HIS A 160 -17.50 14.06 -11.53
C HIS A 160 -17.26 14.03 -10.01
N LEU A 161 -16.01 13.81 -9.59
CA LEU A 161 -15.57 13.90 -8.20
C LEU A 161 -15.44 15.36 -7.69
N GLY A 162 -15.75 16.35 -8.53
CA GLY A 162 -15.63 17.77 -8.19
C GLY A 162 -14.22 18.33 -8.34
N SER A 163 -13.38 17.70 -9.18
CA SER A 163 -12.00 18.12 -9.45
C SER A 163 -11.13 18.20 -8.19
N PRO A 164 -10.99 17.10 -7.42
CA PRO A 164 -10.18 17.10 -6.22
C PRO A 164 -8.73 17.51 -6.51
N ALA A 165 -8.11 18.17 -5.53
CA ALA A 165 -6.69 18.48 -5.56
C ALA A 165 -5.86 17.21 -5.39
N VAL A 166 -4.58 17.30 -5.76
CA VAL A 166 -3.60 16.24 -5.50
C VAL A 166 -3.26 16.23 -4.02
N ASP A 167 -3.38 15.05 -3.39
CA ASP A 167 -3.02 14.84 -1.98
C ASP A 167 -1.54 14.48 -1.85
N GLU A 168 -1.01 13.69 -2.79
CA GLU A 168 0.36 13.19 -2.78
C GLU A 168 1.01 13.22 -4.15
N THR A 169 2.31 13.51 -4.18
CA THR A 169 3.16 13.36 -5.36
C THR A 169 4.21 12.29 -5.11
N SER A 170 4.46 11.43 -6.08
CA SER A 170 5.46 10.34 -5.96
C SER A 170 6.36 10.26 -7.19
N PRO A 171 7.63 9.83 -7.06
CA PRO A 171 8.48 9.53 -8.20
C PRO A 171 7.82 8.52 -9.14
N ARG A 172 8.08 8.64 -10.45
CA ARG A 172 7.56 7.68 -11.43
C ARG A 172 8.06 6.26 -11.14
N PRO A 173 7.16 5.27 -10.96
CA PRO A 173 7.57 3.92 -10.61
C PRO A 173 8.00 3.09 -11.82
N PHE A 174 7.62 3.48 -13.04
CA PHE A 174 7.93 2.73 -14.25
C PHE A 174 8.66 3.57 -15.28
N SER A 175 9.62 2.92 -15.95
CA SER A 175 10.35 3.49 -17.07
C SER A 175 10.60 2.42 -18.13
N LYS A 176 10.99 2.84 -19.33
CA LYS A 176 11.45 1.97 -20.40
C LYS A 176 12.51 2.67 -21.23
N LEU A 177 13.33 1.89 -21.94
CA LEU A 177 14.23 2.46 -22.93
C LEU A 177 13.43 2.95 -24.14
N SER A 178 13.90 4.00 -24.79
CA SER A 178 13.31 4.50 -26.04
C SER A 178 13.24 3.46 -27.16
N TRP A 179 14.08 2.44 -27.09
CA TRP A 179 14.27 1.42 -28.12
C TRP A 179 13.88 0.00 -27.67
N TYR A 180 13.65 -0.24 -26.37
CA TYR A 180 13.32 -1.56 -25.83
C TYR A 180 12.04 -1.54 -25.01
N ALA A 181 11.11 -2.46 -25.31
CA ALA A 181 9.76 -2.42 -24.76
C ALA A 181 9.65 -2.88 -23.30
N THR A 182 10.63 -3.62 -22.78
CA THR A 182 10.58 -4.11 -21.40
C THR A 182 10.51 -2.97 -20.41
N LEU A 183 9.49 -3.01 -19.56
CA LEU A 183 9.30 -2.05 -18.48
C LEU A 183 10.26 -2.37 -17.34
N VAL A 184 10.85 -1.33 -16.78
CA VAL A 184 11.59 -1.36 -15.51
C VAL A 184 10.74 -0.69 -14.46
N GLY A 185 10.48 -1.40 -13.36
CA GLY A 185 9.71 -0.92 -12.22
C GLY A 185 10.09 -1.63 -10.92
N PRO A 186 9.32 -1.47 -9.83
CA PRO A 186 9.61 -2.11 -8.54
C PRO A 186 9.49 -3.64 -8.66
N ILE A 187 10.48 -4.36 -8.10
CA ILE A 187 10.49 -5.83 -8.03
C ILE A 187 10.53 -6.36 -6.60
N SER A 188 10.66 -5.47 -5.61
CA SER A 188 10.61 -5.75 -4.18
C SER A 188 10.31 -4.48 -3.39
N ASP A 189 9.87 -4.64 -2.16
CA ASP A 189 9.45 -3.54 -1.27
C ASP A 189 10.63 -2.70 -0.75
N ASP A 190 11.87 -3.16 -0.93
CA ASP A 190 13.10 -2.44 -0.53
C ASP A 190 13.54 -1.34 -1.51
N GLY A 191 12.72 -1.08 -2.54
CA GLY A 191 13.01 -0.09 -3.58
C GLY A 191 13.88 -0.62 -4.73
N THR A 192 14.21 -1.91 -4.74
CA THR A 192 14.90 -2.51 -5.88
C THR A 192 13.98 -2.49 -7.11
N THR A 193 14.57 -2.11 -8.23
CA THR A 193 13.87 -1.99 -9.51
C THR A 193 14.53 -2.86 -10.58
N GLY A 194 13.72 -3.41 -11.48
CA GLY A 194 14.15 -4.33 -12.53
C GLY A 194 13.03 -4.59 -13.54
N PRO A 195 13.19 -5.56 -14.44
CA PRO A 195 12.15 -5.92 -15.41
C PRO A 195 10.86 -6.35 -14.71
N VAL A 196 9.74 -5.76 -15.09
CA VAL A 196 8.42 -6.08 -14.51
C VAL A 196 7.49 -6.70 -15.55
N SER A 197 6.58 -7.55 -15.09
CA SER A 197 5.55 -8.15 -15.93
C SER A 197 4.37 -7.20 -16.16
N PHE A 198 3.48 -7.58 -17.07
CA PHE A 198 2.25 -6.83 -17.30
C PHE A 198 1.39 -6.78 -16.04
N GLU A 199 1.31 -7.88 -15.28
CA GLU A 199 0.50 -7.98 -14.06
C GLU A 199 0.96 -7.01 -12.97
N ILE A 200 2.28 -6.84 -12.80
CA ILE A 200 2.83 -5.83 -11.87
C ILE A 200 2.51 -4.43 -12.38
N TRP A 201 2.67 -4.14 -13.66
CA TRP A 201 2.32 -2.82 -14.18
C TRP A 201 0.81 -2.52 -14.08
N ASP A 202 -0.02 -3.53 -14.29
CA ASP A 202 -1.49 -3.45 -14.20
C ASP A 202 -1.96 -3.20 -12.76
N SER A 203 -1.30 -3.77 -11.75
CA SER A 203 -1.63 -3.51 -10.33
C SER A 203 -1.37 -2.07 -9.89
N TYR A 204 -0.61 -1.29 -10.65
CA TYR A 204 -0.42 0.16 -10.42
C TYR A 204 -1.36 1.01 -11.29
N ALA A 205 -2.37 0.38 -11.93
CA ALA A 205 -3.25 1.00 -12.93
C ALA A 205 -2.53 1.48 -14.19
N ARG A 206 -1.42 0.83 -14.55
CA ARG A 206 -0.69 1.05 -15.81
C ARG A 206 -0.27 2.50 -16.06
N PRO A 207 0.44 3.15 -15.11
CA PRO A 207 0.91 4.51 -15.32
C PRO A 207 1.80 4.59 -16.55
N THR A 208 1.76 5.72 -17.27
CA THR A 208 2.58 5.90 -18.46
C THR A 208 4.06 5.83 -18.07
N PRO A 209 4.84 4.87 -18.61
CA PRO A 209 6.24 4.71 -18.25
C PRO A 209 7.08 5.88 -18.74
N GLU A 210 8.06 6.31 -17.93
CA GLU A 210 9.06 7.26 -18.38
C GLU A 210 9.94 6.67 -19.48
N VAL A 211 10.09 7.39 -20.60
CA VAL A 211 11.00 6.97 -21.67
C VAL A 211 12.39 7.52 -21.39
N VAL A 212 13.34 6.63 -21.10
CA VAL A 212 14.74 6.98 -20.83
C VAL A 212 15.65 6.51 -21.96
N SER A 213 16.82 7.14 -22.10
CA SER A 213 17.82 6.76 -23.11
C SER A 213 18.75 5.64 -22.63
N SER A 214 19.00 5.55 -21.33
CA SER A 214 19.81 4.51 -20.69
C SER A 214 19.54 4.41 -19.19
N TYR A 215 19.92 3.28 -18.60
CA TYR A 215 20.02 3.09 -17.16
C TYR A 215 21.49 3.10 -16.69
N PRO A 216 21.74 3.43 -15.41
CA PRO A 216 23.06 3.27 -14.82
C PRO A 216 23.56 1.82 -14.94
N GLY A 217 24.77 1.65 -15.47
CA GLY A 217 25.41 0.34 -15.62
C GLY A 217 25.10 -0.42 -16.91
N ASP A 218 24.29 0.16 -17.81
CA ASP A 218 24.02 -0.41 -19.13
C ASP A 218 25.30 -0.64 -19.95
N LYS A 219 25.37 -1.79 -20.61
CA LYS A 219 26.48 -2.20 -21.47
C LYS A 219 25.97 -2.66 -22.81
N TYR A 220 26.70 -2.26 -23.84
CA TYR A 220 26.55 -2.79 -25.18
C TYR A 220 27.82 -3.58 -25.47
N CYS A 221 27.69 -4.88 -25.75
CA CYS A 221 28.86 -5.72 -25.95
C CYS A 221 28.68 -6.64 -27.17
N ARG A 222 29.81 -7.08 -27.71
CA ARG A 222 29.89 -8.00 -28.84
C ARG A 222 30.95 -9.04 -28.52
N ALA A 223 30.58 -10.31 -28.61
CA ALA A 223 31.53 -11.41 -28.44
C ALA A 223 32.56 -11.41 -29.58
N ALA A 224 33.77 -11.90 -29.30
CA ALA A 224 34.83 -11.98 -30.30
C ALA A 224 34.38 -12.83 -31.52
N GLY A 225 34.41 -12.23 -32.71
CA GLY A 225 33.97 -12.89 -33.95
C GLY A 225 32.46 -12.90 -34.19
N ALA A 226 31.64 -12.43 -33.25
CA ALA A 226 30.19 -12.29 -33.44
C ALA A 226 29.85 -10.98 -34.18
N GLN A 227 28.82 -11.02 -35.03
CA GLN A 227 28.25 -9.80 -35.64
C GLN A 227 27.14 -9.17 -34.79
N GLU A 228 26.57 -9.94 -33.87
CA GLU A 228 25.49 -9.51 -32.98
C GLU A 228 26.00 -8.54 -31.91
N ILE A 229 25.26 -7.45 -31.71
CA ILE A 229 25.44 -6.55 -30.57
C ILE A 229 24.39 -6.95 -29.52
N ARG A 230 24.83 -7.14 -28.28
CA ARG A 230 23.95 -7.42 -27.15
C ARG A 230 23.88 -6.22 -26.21
N TYR A 231 22.68 -5.90 -25.78
CA TYR A 231 22.46 -5.02 -24.64
C TYR A 231 22.39 -5.87 -23.37
N ILE A 232 23.10 -5.46 -22.32
CA ILE A 232 23.02 -6.04 -20.99
C ILE A 232 22.84 -4.88 -20.02
N GLY A 233 21.76 -4.89 -19.26
CA GLY A 233 21.45 -3.79 -18.36
C GLY A 233 20.18 -4.04 -17.58
N LYS A 234 19.67 -2.99 -16.94
CA LYS A 234 18.56 -3.12 -15.99
C LYS A 234 17.28 -3.67 -16.62
N ALA A 235 17.00 -3.31 -17.87
CA ALA A 235 15.84 -3.80 -18.61
C ALA A 235 16.03 -5.21 -19.20
N ALA A 236 17.27 -5.72 -19.27
CA ALA A 236 17.59 -7.05 -19.79
C ALA A 236 18.83 -7.62 -19.07
N PRO A 237 18.68 -8.12 -17.83
CA PRO A 237 19.81 -8.56 -17.01
C PRO A 237 20.56 -9.76 -17.61
N ASP A 238 19.84 -10.68 -18.29
CA ASP A 238 20.43 -11.82 -19.01
C ASP A 238 20.96 -11.46 -20.41
N GLY A 239 20.75 -10.20 -20.81
CA GLY A 239 21.13 -9.66 -22.09
C GLY A 239 20.19 -10.03 -23.24
N VAL A 240 20.04 -9.10 -24.18
CA VAL A 240 19.21 -9.27 -25.38
C VAL A 240 20.00 -8.93 -26.64
N ALA A 241 19.80 -9.73 -27.68
CA ALA A 241 20.31 -9.46 -29.01
C ALA A 241 19.61 -8.21 -29.57
N MET A 242 20.36 -7.20 -29.98
CA MET A 242 19.79 -6.02 -30.60
C MET A 242 19.62 -6.24 -32.10
N THR A 243 18.45 -5.89 -32.62
CA THR A 243 18.26 -5.65 -34.03
C THR A 243 19.03 -4.39 -34.47
N PHE A 244 19.24 -4.24 -35.78
CA PHE A 244 19.88 -3.05 -36.31
C PHE A 244 19.08 -1.78 -35.99
N ASP A 245 17.74 -1.83 -36.06
CA ASP A 245 16.88 -0.70 -35.76
C ASP A 245 16.92 -0.31 -34.29
N GLU A 246 16.95 -1.28 -33.38
CA GLU A 246 17.14 -1.02 -31.94
C GLU A 246 18.51 -0.40 -31.66
N TRP A 247 19.58 -0.86 -32.31
CA TRP A 247 20.91 -0.27 -32.18
C TRP A 247 20.97 1.16 -32.71
N LEU A 248 20.27 1.44 -33.82
CA LEU A 248 20.09 2.81 -34.32
C LEU A 248 19.33 3.68 -33.33
N ALA A 249 18.19 3.20 -32.81
CA ALA A 249 17.34 3.92 -31.87
C ALA A 249 18.02 4.16 -30.51
N ALA A 250 18.92 3.25 -30.10
CA ALA A 250 19.80 3.41 -28.95
C ALA A 250 20.93 4.44 -29.16
N GLY A 251 21.04 5.03 -30.36
CA GLY A 251 22.06 6.05 -30.67
C GLY A 251 23.39 5.48 -31.16
N LYS A 252 23.40 4.27 -31.72
CA LYS A 252 24.60 3.58 -32.26
C LYS A 252 25.76 3.45 -31.25
N PRO A 253 25.50 2.94 -30.03
CA PRO A 253 26.56 2.78 -29.04
C PRO A 253 27.67 1.87 -29.58
N GLN A 254 28.93 2.25 -29.33
CA GLN A 254 30.07 1.43 -29.71
C GLN A 254 30.14 0.20 -28.78
N PRO A 255 30.04 -1.03 -29.30
CA PRO A 255 30.04 -2.21 -28.45
C PRO A 255 31.46 -2.48 -27.90
N GLY A 256 31.53 -2.76 -26.61
CA GLY A 256 32.71 -3.33 -25.96
C GLY A 256 32.80 -4.85 -26.17
N THR A 257 33.80 -5.48 -25.54
CA THR A 257 33.93 -6.94 -25.53
C THR A 257 33.04 -7.53 -24.44
N CYS A 258 32.28 -8.58 -24.77
CA CYS A 258 31.82 -9.57 -23.79
C CYS A 258 32.95 -10.63 -23.68
#